data_AF-A0A2T4T368-F1
#
_entry.id   AF-A0A2T4T368-F1
#
_cell.length_a   1.000
_cell.length_b   1.000
_cell.length_c   1.000
_cell.angle_alpha   90.00
_cell.angle_beta   90.00
_cell.angle_gamma   90.00
#
_symmetry.space_group_name_H-M   'P 1'
#
loop_
_entity.id
_entity.type
_entity.pdbx_description
1 polymer ?
#
loop_
_entity_poly.entity_id
_entity_poly.type
_entity_poly.pdbx_seq_one_letter_code
_entity_poly.pdbx_strand_id
1 'polypeptide(L)'
;MSCKAQTTTYPQTPTTYEEVTSVDQMIDGEDYLITYKKGKKYHAFIERSKSETNPNLIGYSYYNSKSEPVAQEKDKMFLVTGVSNILTYKKDGDLSAFIDKKHHAYLANSRANDGYFILSPIYTEACKVSFKNGTDFQIMIDGKTLKLRQSGGEYKLYSIDNKNKPDNITILHINYGEKYLDKINGWGNNLYHTTGNLHFNCHFGDNTDNTFIAPFYIYDYKSVFGTQVTAYELTTINNEKLTFKEVEHDLKADTPYILTGTFTKKEQDWYVAPATQLNYEGTDVSKRIGEYTFHGIYQQQVDASKIANSYILYNNAFYATANKHNITVAPYRWYFTKTNSQGAKPQKIAIGFESLKDNPKQDSNTTAIESIRQHRKADTRIYDLQGREVKKPLKGGLYIQRGKKFVANQ
;
A
#
# COMPACT_ATOMS: atom_id res chain seq x y z
N MET A 1 3.62 16.71 -40.53
CA MET A 1 2.49 16.33 -39.66
C MET A 1 3.02 16.16 -38.24
N SER A 2 2.73 17.11 -37.35
CA SER A 2 3.13 17.07 -35.95
C SER A 2 2.04 16.32 -35.18
N CYS A 3 2.38 15.14 -34.66
CA CYS A 3 1.49 14.34 -33.83
C CYS A 3 1.49 14.97 -32.43
N LYS A 4 0.42 15.70 -32.09
CA LYS A 4 0.20 16.18 -30.73
C LYS A 4 -0.11 14.97 -29.85
N ALA A 5 0.74 14.73 -28.85
CA ALA A 5 0.44 13.81 -27.77
C ALA A 5 -0.86 14.26 -27.09
N GLN A 6 -1.92 13.46 -27.21
CA GLN A 6 -3.07 13.56 -26.34
C GLN A 6 -2.62 13.12 -24.95
N THR A 7 -2.35 14.10 -24.09
CA THR A 7 -2.33 13.89 -22.65
C THR A 7 -3.71 13.40 -22.24
N THR A 8 -3.85 12.09 -22.05
CA THR A 8 -5.00 11.50 -21.36
C THR A 8 -4.95 11.97 -19.91
N THR A 9 -5.61 13.11 -19.65
CA THR A 9 -6.02 13.52 -18.33
C THR A 9 -7.02 12.49 -17.82
N TYR A 10 -6.61 11.67 -16.86
CA TYR A 10 -7.52 10.84 -16.09
C TYR A 10 -8.66 11.71 -15.55
N PRO A 11 -9.91 11.21 -15.49
CA PRO A 11 -10.92 11.84 -14.66
C PRO A 11 -10.43 11.74 -13.21
N GLN A 12 -9.75 12.78 -12.73
CA GLN A 12 -9.62 13.01 -11.30
C GLN A 12 -11.02 13.28 -10.81
N THR A 13 -11.74 12.25 -10.36
CA THR A 13 -12.91 12.46 -9.52
C THR A 13 -12.40 13.28 -8.34
N PRO A 14 -12.78 14.57 -8.23
CA PRO A 14 -12.23 15.43 -7.21
C PRO A 14 -12.56 14.84 -5.84
N THR A 15 -11.70 15.09 -4.84
CA THR A 15 -12.00 14.71 -3.47
C THR A 15 -13.37 15.28 -3.09
N THR A 16 -14.33 14.42 -2.80
CA THR A 16 -15.68 14.83 -2.39
C THR A 16 -15.80 14.76 -0.89
N TYR A 17 -16.62 15.65 -0.35
CA TYR A 17 -16.83 15.74 1.07
C TYR A 17 -18.24 16.17 1.39
N GLU A 18 -18.75 15.67 2.50
CA GLU A 18 -20.06 16.02 3.04
C GLU A 18 -19.91 16.65 4.42
N GLU A 19 -20.74 17.66 4.69
CA GLU A 19 -20.74 18.34 5.97
C GLU A 19 -21.37 17.43 7.04
N VAL A 20 -20.63 17.16 8.10
CA VAL A 20 -21.12 16.41 9.26
C VAL A 20 -21.92 17.38 10.13
N THR A 21 -23.19 17.06 10.33
CA THR A 21 -24.17 17.87 11.05
C THR A 21 -24.60 17.24 12.37
N SER A 22 -24.26 15.96 12.61
CA SER A 22 -24.57 15.25 13.85
C SER A 22 -23.55 14.16 14.14
N VAL A 23 -23.48 13.71 15.39
CA VAL A 23 -22.57 12.63 15.82
C VAL A 23 -22.86 11.30 15.13
N ASP A 24 -24.10 11.03 14.72
CA ASP A 24 -24.49 9.76 14.08
C ASP A 24 -23.91 9.61 12.66
N GLN A 25 -23.41 10.71 12.08
CA GLN A 25 -22.69 10.74 10.81
C GLN A 25 -21.18 10.52 10.99
N MET A 26 -20.68 10.44 12.23
CA MET A 26 -19.28 10.11 12.52
C MET A 26 -19.10 8.59 12.55
N ILE A 27 -18.30 8.07 11.64
CA ILE A 27 -18.04 6.66 11.42
C ILE A 27 -16.63 6.33 11.93
N ASP A 28 -16.50 5.25 12.69
CA ASP A 28 -15.20 4.78 13.17
C ASP A 28 -14.28 4.42 11.99
N GLY A 29 -13.03 4.88 12.05
CA GLY A 29 -12.00 4.61 11.05
C GLY A 29 -12.03 5.52 9.81
N GLU A 30 -13.04 6.40 9.68
CA GLU A 30 -13.16 7.30 8.53
C GLU A 30 -12.32 8.59 8.68
N ASP A 31 -12.03 9.22 7.55
CA ASP A 31 -11.19 10.42 7.47
C ASP A 31 -12.04 11.70 7.40
N TYR A 32 -11.67 12.68 8.23
CA TYR A 32 -12.36 13.94 8.41
C TYR A 32 -11.43 15.13 8.26
N LEU A 33 -12.02 16.27 7.90
CA LEU A 33 -11.39 17.57 7.90
C LEU A 33 -12.13 18.50 8.86
N ILE A 34 -11.37 19.18 9.71
CA ILE A 34 -11.89 20.28 10.51
C ILE A 34 -11.60 21.58 9.79
N THR A 35 -12.66 22.36 9.56
CA THR A 35 -12.56 23.65 8.89
C THR A 35 -13.50 24.67 9.54
N TYR A 36 -13.55 25.88 9.00
CA TYR A 36 -14.55 26.90 9.29
C TYR A 36 -15.04 27.46 7.97
N LYS A 37 -16.37 27.50 7.80
CA LYS A 37 -17.03 28.00 6.60
C LYS A 37 -17.53 29.42 6.83
N LYS A 38 -16.99 30.39 6.08
CA LYS A 38 -17.48 31.77 6.02
C LYS A 38 -17.87 32.16 4.60
N GLY A 39 -19.17 32.14 4.31
CA GLY A 39 -19.67 32.30 2.95
C GLY A 39 -19.17 31.17 2.06
N LYS A 40 -18.44 31.50 0.98
CA LYS A 40 -17.80 30.51 0.08
C LYS A 40 -16.36 30.17 0.48
N LYS A 41 -15.88 30.65 1.64
CA LYS A 41 -14.49 30.47 2.08
C LYS A 41 -14.37 29.38 3.15
N TYR A 42 -13.41 28.48 3.00
CA TYR A 42 -13.01 27.50 4.02
C TYR A 42 -11.65 27.83 4.60
N HIS A 43 -11.43 27.47 5.88
CA HIS A 43 -10.20 27.67 6.62
C HIS A 43 -9.52 26.33 6.96
N ALA A 44 -8.31 26.07 6.48
CA ALA A 44 -7.61 24.81 6.77
C ALA A 44 -7.07 24.74 8.22
N PHE A 45 -7.22 23.58 8.84
CA PHE A 45 -6.54 23.21 10.07
C PHE A 45 -5.15 22.68 9.70
N ILE A 46 -4.09 23.45 9.94
CA ILE A 46 -2.71 23.11 9.55
C ILE A 46 -1.72 23.24 10.71
N GLU A 47 -0.60 22.54 10.56
CA GLU A 47 0.60 22.68 11.40
C GLU A 47 1.37 23.97 11.08
N ARG A 48 1.81 24.73 12.10
CA ARG A 48 2.61 25.97 11.93
C ARG A 48 4.11 25.74 12.14
N SER A 49 4.49 24.64 12.76
CA SER A 49 5.87 24.33 13.15
C SER A 49 6.51 23.34 12.17
N LYS A 50 7.79 23.53 11.84
CA LYS A 50 8.63 22.50 11.17
C LYS A 50 9.31 21.54 12.16
N SER A 51 8.97 21.62 13.45
CA SER A 51 9.56 20.75 14.47
C SER A 51 8.91 19.38 14.42
N GLU A 52 9.68 18.37 14.02
CA GLU A 52 9.26 16.96 14.02
C GLU A 52 8.96 16.42 15.42
N THR A 53 9.47 17.06 16.48
CA THR A 53 9.37 16.57 17.86
C THR A 53 8.29 17.24 18.70
N ASN A 54 7.79 18.41 18.29
CA ASN A 54 6.69 19.12 18.95
C ASN A 54 5.89 19.95 17.92
N PRO A 55 5.00 19.31 17.17
CA PRO A 55 4.21 19.98 16.15
C PRO A 55 3.16 20.88 16.81
N ASN A 56 3.32 22.20 16.69
CA ASN A 56 2.29 23.16 17.07
C ASN A 56 1.26 23.25 15.94
N LEU A 57 0.01 22.92 16.25
CA LEU A 57 -1.13 23.06 15.35
C LEU A 57 -1.67 24.49 15.44
N ILE A 58 -1.52 25.29 14.38
CA ILE A 58 -2.13 26.62 14.27
C ILE A 58 -2.60 26.78 12.83
N GLY A 59 -3.93 26.75 12.63
CA GLY A 59 -4.53 26.67 11.30
C GLY A 59 -4.59 28.00 10.55
N TYR A 60 -4.10 28.00 9.32
CA TYR A 60 -4.39 29.00 8.29
C TYR A 60 -4.30 28.42 6.89
N SER A 61 -5.37 28.58 6.11
CA SER A 61 -5.33 28.94 4.68
C SER A 61 -6.77 29.07 4.14
N TYR A 62 -6.98 29.89 3.11
CA TYR A 62 -8.30 30.28 2.59
C TYR A 62 -8.65 29.53 1.29
N TYR A 63 -9.87 29.02 1.14
CA TYR A 63 -10.28 28.22 -0.05
C TYR A 63 -11.69 28.55 -0.54
N ASN A 64 -11.94 28.49 -1.85
CA ASN A 64 -13.28 28.67 -2.42
C ASN A 64 -14.03 27.33 -2.65
N SER A 65 -15.36 27.36 -2.64
CA SER A 65 -16.23 26.17 -2.71
C SER A 65 -16.44 25.58 -4.12
N LYS A 66 -15.69 26.01 -5.16
CA LYS A 66 -16.13 25.79 -6.57
C LYS A 66 -15.08 25.27 -7.56
N SER A 67 -13.82 25.04 -7.18
CA SER A 67 -12.79 24.55 -8.11
C SER A 67 -12.60 25.41 -9.38
N GLU A 68 -13.01 26.69 -9.35
CA GLU A 68 -12.88 27.63 -10.48
C GLU A 68 -11.52 28.37 -10.42
N PRO A 69 -10.80 28.57 -11.54
CA PRO A 69 -9.50 29.24 -11.54
C PRO A 69 -9.58 30.71 -11.11
N VAL A 70 -8.74 31.12 -10.15
CA VAL A 70 -8.64 32.52 -9.66
C VAL A 70 -7.37 33.18 -10.19
N ALA A 71 -7.50 34.45 -10.59
CA ALA A 71 -6.59 35.15 -11.50
C ALA A 71 -5.30 35.74 -10.87
N GLN A 72 -5.01 35.58 -9.57
CA GLN A 72 -3.82 36.16 -8.96
C GLN A 72 -3.02 35.18 -8.09
N GLU A 73 -1.69 35.23 -8.23
CA GLU A 73 -0.72 34.35 -7.58
C GLU A 73 -0.64 34.51 -6.04
N LYS A 74 -1.25 35.57 -5.49
CA LYS A 74 -1.43 35.83 -4.05
C LYS A 74 -2.73 35.24 -3.50
N ASP A 75 -3.57 34.70 -4.38
CA ASP A 75 -4.77 33.92 -4.08
C ASP A 75 -4.51 32.43 -4.36
N LYS A 76 -3.35 31.87 -3.96
CA LYS A 76 -3.05 30.44 -4.20
C LYS A 76 -4.12 29.55 -3.59
N MET A 77 -4.98 29.05 -4.46
CA MET A 77 -6.05 28.11 -4.17
C MET A 77 -5.47 26.71 -4.05
N PHE A 78 -5.83 25.99 -2.98
CA PHE A 78 -5.62 24.56 -2.88
C PHE A 78 -6.96 23.86 -2.62
N LEU A 79 -7.07 22.56 -2.87
CA LEU A 79 -8.16 21.79 -2.28
C LEU A 79 -7.93 21.80 -0.76
N VAL A 80 -8.95 22.09 0.06
CA VAL A 80 -8.85 22.09 1.54
C VAL A 80 -8.19 20.80 2.06
N THR A 81 -8.39 19.69 1.34
CA THR A 81 -7.83 18.36 1.59
C THR A 81 -6.33 18.24 1.30
N GLY A 82 -5.79 19.00 0.36
CA GLY A 82 -4.38 18.92 -0.06
C GLY A 82 -3.39 19.67 0.84
N VAL A 83 -3.89 20.25 1.94
CA VAL A 83 -3.19 21.24 2.78
C VAL A 83 -3.60 21.17 4.24
N SER A 84 -4.87 20.85 4.55
CA SER A 84 -5.30 20.59 5.93
C SER A 84 -4.74 19.27 6.43
N ASN A 85 -4.51 19.20 7.73
CA ASN A 85 -4.34 17.92 8.43
C ASN A 85 -5.62 17.10 8.29
N ILE A 86 -5.46 15.87 7.80
CA ILE A 86 -6.53 14.86 7.74
C ILE A 86 -6.54 14.12 9.07
N LEU A 87 -7.72 14.02 9.66
CA LEU A 87 -7.93 13.38 10.96
C LEU A 87 -8.77 12.13 10.79
N THR A 88 -8.27 10.99 11.24
CA THR A 88 -9.07 9.77 11.33
C THR A 88 -9.83 9.79 12.65
N TYR A 89 -11.14 9.59 12.61
CA TYR A 89 -11.94 9.43 13.82
C TYR A 89 -11.85 7.99 14.31
N LYS A 90 -11.50 7.78 15.58
CA LYS A 90 -11.47 6.45 16.20
C LYS A 90 -12.44 6.37 17.37
N LYS A 91 -13.27 5.32 17.37
CA LYS A 91 -14.22 4.98 18.43
C LYS A 91 -14.14 3.48 18.74
N ASP A 92 -13.70 3.15 19.95
CA ASP A 92 -13.61 1.76 20.44
C ASP A 92 -13.91 1.69 21.93
N GLY A 93 -15.08 1.15 22.30
CA GLY A 93 -15.58 1.20 23.67
C GLY A 93 -15.69 2.63 24.19
N ASP A 94 -14.93 2.95 25.25
CA ASP A 94 -14.85 4.28 25.86
C ASP A 94 -13.87 5.23 25.13
N LEU A 95 -13.05 4.70 24.21
CA LEU A 95 -12.15 5.49 23.38
C LEU A 95 -12.96 6.28 22.35
N SER A 96 -12.74 7.58 22.31
CA SER A 96 -13.20 8.47 21.24
C SER A 96 -12.13 9.52 21.03
N ALA A 97 -11.53 9.56 19.84
CA ALA A 97 -10.39 10.43 19.54
C ALA A 97 -10.28 10.78 18.06
N PHE A 98 -9.58 11.88 17.76
CA PHE A 98 -9.08 12.17 16.42
C PHE A 98 -7.59 11.86 16.37
N ILE A 99 -7.17 11.15 15.32
CA ILE A 99 -5.78 10.80 15.06
C ILE A 99 -5.32 11.57 13.83
N ASP A 100 -4.28 12.37 13.98
CA ASP A 100 -3.62 13.02 12.85
C ASP A 100 -2.93 11.98 11.99
N LYS A 101 -3.33 11.93 10.71
CA LYS A 101 -2.87 10.89 9.78
C LYS A 101 -1.40 11.05 9.39
N LYS A 102 -0.89 12.28 9.37
CA LYS A 102 0.49 12.59 8.99
C LYS A 102 1.46 12.16 10.08
N HIS A 103 1.11 12.41 11.33
CA HIS A 103 2.00 12.23 12.48
C HIS A 103 1.68 10.98 13.31
N HIS A 104 0.60 10.25 12.98
CA HIS A 104 0.12 9.09 13.71
C HIS A 104 -0.06 9.36 15.21
N ALA A 105 -0.60 10.53 15.54
CA ALA A 105 -0.70 11.03 16.90
C ALA A 105 -2.09 11.60 17.19
N TYR A 106 -2.52 11.48 18.43
CA TYR A 106 -3.83 11.93 18.88
C TYR A 106 -3.88 13.45 18.99
N LEU A 107 -4.95 14.06 18.49
CA LEU A 107 -5.26 15.45 18.75
C LEU A 107 -5.62 15.62 20.22
N ALA A 108 -4.85 16.43 20.95
CA ALA A 108 -4.98 16.56 22.40
C ALA A 108 -4.98 18.01 22.88
N ASN A 109 -5.67 18.26 23.99
CA ASN A 109 -5.52 19.49 24.75
C ASN A 109 -4.11 19.55 25.35
N SER A 110 -3.37 20.63 25.10
CA SER A 110 -2.02 20.82 25.63
C SER A 110 -1.96 20.71 27.16
N ARG A 111 -3.04 21.14 27.86
CA ARG A 111 -3.14 21.36 29.32
C ARG A 111 -2.10 22.31 29.92
N ALA A 112 -0.86 22.31 29.44
CA ALA A 112 0.20 23.26 29.77
C ALA A 112 -0.03 24.65 29.15
N ASN A 113 -0.62 24.70 27.95
CA ASN A 113 -0.97 25.96 27.28
C ASN A 113 -2.48 26.06 27.08
N ASP A 114 -3.13 26.92 27.86
CA ASP A 114 -4.59 27.03 27.83
C ASP A 114 -5.11 27.44 26.44
N GLY A 115 -6.07 26.66 25.96
CA GLY A 115 -6.70 26.84 24.66
C GLY A 115 -5.91 26.36 23.45
N TYR A 116 -4.77 25.68 23.63
CA TYR A 116 -3.95 25.15 22.53
C TYR A 116 -4.05 23.63 22.38
N PHE A 117 -3.74 23.17 21.16
CA PHE A 117 -3.61 21.76 20.80
C PHE A 117 -2.16 21.31 20.81
N ILE A 118 -1.98 20.03 21.07
CA ILE A 118 -0.76 19.29 20.77
C ILE A 118 -1.14 18.00 20.04
N LEU A 119 -0.14 17.37 19.43
CA LEU A 119 -0.25 15.98 18.99
C LEU A 119 0.43 15.09 20.01
N SER A 120 -0.36 14.22 20.63
CA SER A 120 0.11 13.27 21.62
C SER A 120 0.35 11.91 20.96
N PRO A 121 1.55 11.32 21.05
CA PRO A 121 1.79 9.97 20.53
C PRO A 121 1.06 8.89 21.33
N ILE A 122 0.56 9.22 22.53
CA ILE A 122 -0.11 8.29 23.44
C ILE A 122 -1.51 8.82 23.74
N TYR A 123 -2.51 7.94 23.73
CA TYR A 123 -3.86 8.29 24.15
C TYR A 123 -3.90 8.59 25.66
N THR A 124 -4.51 9.71 26.02
CA THR A 124 -4.75 10.14 27.41
C THR A 124 -6.11 10.84 27.49
N GLU A 125 -6.59 11.16 28.69
CA GLU A 125 -7.82 11.97 28.86
C GLU A 125 -7.77 13.31 28.12
N ALA A 126 -6.57 13.87 27.92
CA ALA A 126 -6.40 15.09 27.13
C ALA A 126 -6.75 14.93 25.64
N CYS A 127 -6.81 13.69 25.15
CA CYS A 127 -7.16 13.33 23.77
C CYS A 127 -8.66 13.03 23.60
N LYS A 128 -9.41 12.93 24.70
CA LYS A 128 -10.78 12.44 24.68
C LYS A 128 -11.69 13.40 23.91
N VAL A 129 -12.25 12.89 22.83
CA VAL A 129 -13.21 13.60 21.98
C VAL A 129 -14.62 13.26 22.42
N SER A 130 -15.43 14.29 22.59
CA SER A 130 -16.87 14.17 22.75
C SER A 130 -17.58 15.18 21.86
N PHE A 131 -18.87 14.97 21.65
CA PHE A 131 -19.67 15.81 20.76
C PHE A 131 -20.84 16.37 21.54
N LYS A 132 -21.18 17.63 21.28
CA LYS A 132 -22.39 18.26 21.80
C LYS A 132 -23.35 18.50 20.64
N ASN A 133 -24.48 17.80 20.68
CA ASN A 133 -25.59 18.04 19.76
C ASN A 133 -26.41 19.22 20.30
N GLY A 134 -26.52 20.29 19.51
CA GLY A 134 -27.29 21.49 19.78
C GLY A 134 -27.72 22.14 18.46
N THR A 135 -28.02 23.45 18.45
CA THR A 135 -28.25 24.18 17.20
C THR A 135 -27.04 24.18 16.26
N ASP A 136 -25.84 23.93 16.81
CA ASP A 136 -24.60 23.75 16.07
C ASP A 136 -23.87 22.49 16.58
N PHE A 137 -23.37 21.67 15.66
CA PHE A 137 -22.56 20.50 15.99
C PHE A 137 -21.18 20.93 16.52
N GLN A 138 -20.85 20.54 17.74
CA GLN A 138 -19.63 20.97 18.42
C GLN A 138 -18.74 19.79 18.79
N ILE A 139 -17.44 19.91 18.46
CA ILE A 139 -16.40 19.01 18.96
C ILE A 139 -15.89 19.54 20.29
N MET A 140 -15.77 18.65 21.26
CA MET A 140 -15.05 18.90 22.50
C MET A 140 -13.86 17.98 22.60
N ILE A 141 -12.71 18.53 22.99
CA ILE A 141 -11.50 17.77 23.33
C ILE A 141 -11.17 18.08 24.78
N ASP A 142 -11.08 17.04 25.61
CA ASP A 142 -10.83 17.18 27.05
C ASP A 142 -11.84 18.15 27.72
N GLY A 143 -13.12 18.01 27.35
CA GLY A 143 -14.22 18.84 27.86
C GLY A 143 -14.25 20.29 27.36
N LYS A 144 -13.31 20.71 26.49
CA LYS A 144 -13.26 22.07 25.93
C LYS A 144 -13.73 22.09 24.48
N THR A 145 -14.53 23.08 24.11
CA THR A 145 -15.05 23.22 22.75
C THR A 145 -13.97 23.72 21.79
N LEU A 146 -13.78 23.02 20.67
CA LEU A 146 -12.93 23.47 19.58
C LEU A 146 -13.66 24.53 18.74
N LYS A 147 -13.06 25.70 18.60
CA LYS A 147 -13.61 26.83 17.83
C LYS A 147 -12.54 27.61 17.08
N LEU A 148 -12.96 28.42 16.11
CA LEU A 148 -12.08 29.37 15.44
C LEU A 148 -12.08 30.73 16.14
N ARG A 149 -10.89 31.23 16.50
CA ARG A 149 -10.70 32.58 17.03
C ARG A 149 -10.67 33.61 15.89
N GLN A 150 -11.68 34.48 15.81
CA GLN A 150 -11.79 35.48 14.71
C GLN A 150 -10.62 36.45 14.59
N SER A 151 -10.11 36.99 15.72
CA SER A 151 -9.06 38.04 15.70
C SER A 151 -7.71 37.54 15.17
N GLY A 152 -7.55 36.22 15.12
CA GLY A 152 -6.30 35.60 14.75
C GLY A 152 -6.45 34.49 13.74
N GLY A 153 -7.65 34.06 13.34
CA GLY A 153 -7.86 32.90 12.46
C GLY A 153 -7.36 31.57 13.02
N GLU A 154 -7.10 31.47 14.33
CA GLU A 154 -6.50 30.29 14.97
C GLU A 154 -7.59 29.37 15.55
N TYR A 155 -7.46 28.06 15.34
CA TYR A 155 -8.27 27.08 16.07
C TYR A 155 -7.80 26.97 17.52
N LYS A 156 -8.74 27.01 18.47
CA LYS A 156 -8.47 26.96 19.91
C LYS A 156 -9.53 26.15 20.67
N LEU A 157 -9.13 25.69 21.85
CA LEU A 157 -10.02 25.04 22.82
C LEU A 157 -10.57 26.07 23.82
N TYR A 158 -11.87 26.03 24.09
CA TYR A 158 -12.55 26.96 24.98
C TYR A 158 -13.33 26.22 26.08
N SER A 159 -13.21 26.69 27.32
CA SER A 159 -13.87 26.16 28.52
C SER A 159 -15.36 26.53 28.65
N ILE A 160 -16.04 26.83 27.55
CA ILE A 160 -17.51 27.06 27.42
C ILE A 160 -18.03 28.51 27.63
N ASP A 161 -17.35 29.44 28.31
CA ASP A 161 -17.96 30.77 28.64
C ASP A 161 -17.23 32.04 28.14
N ASN A 162 -16.44 31.96 27.07
CA ASN A 162 -15.75 33.16 26.59
C ASN A 162 -16.66 34.05 25.72
N LYS A 163 -17.07 35.22 26.24
CA LYS A 163 -17.97 36.22 25.61
C LYS A 163 -17.50 36.78 24.25
N ASN A 164 -16.27 36.47 23.83
CA ASN A 164 -15.73 36.82 22.53
C ASN A 164 -16.16 35.79 21.48
N LYS A 165 -17.41 35.90 20.99
CA LYS A 165 -18.07 35.06 19.96
C LYS A 165 -17.09 34.31 19.03
N PRO A 166 -16.61 33.11 19.39
CA PRO A 166 -15.76 32.33 18.51
C PRO A 166 -16.68 31.57 17.54
N ASP A 167 -16.30 31.51 16.27
CA ASP A 167 -17.14 30.88 15.26
C ASP A 167 -17.10 29.35 15.39
N ASN A 168 -18.24 28.70 15.17
CA ASN A 168 -18.33 27.25 15.15
C ASN A 168 -17.53 26.69 13.99
N ILE A 169 -16.89 25.54 14.21
CA ILE A 169 -16.20 24.82 13.16
C ILE A 169 -17.20 24.03 12.29
N THR A 170 -16.75 23.65 11.11
CA THR A 170 -17.41 22.72 10.19
C THR A 170 -16.55 21.46 10.12
N ILE A 171 -17.16 20.28 10.21
CA ILE A 171 -16.47 19.02 9.91
C ILE A 171 -16.92 18.55 8.55
N LEU A 172 -15.96 18.12 7.73
CA LEU A 172 -16.21 17.52 6.44
C LEU A 172 -15.76 16.06 6.48
N HIS A 173 -16.67 15.13 6.27
CA HIS A 173 -16.35 13.72 6.02
C HIS A 173 -15.82 13.60 4.58
N ILE A 174 -14.68 12.95 4.39
CA ILE A 174 -14.11 12.72 3.06
C ILE A 174 -14.73 11.45 2.47
N ASN A 175 -15.70 11.62 1.56
CA ASN A 175 -16.44 10.52 0.93
C ASN A 175 -15.66 9.86 -0.21
N TYR A 176 -14.81 10.64 -0.89
CA TYR A 176 -13.90 10.18 -1.93
C TYR A 176 -12.60 10.96 -1.82
N GLY A 177 -11.43 10.33 -1.74
CA GLY A 177 -10.16 11.05 -1.64
C GLY A 177 -8.93 10.28 -2.12
N GLU A 178 -7.80 10.96 -2.24
CA GLU A 178 -6.49 10.33 -2.45
C GLU A 178 -6.03 9.65 -1.15
N LYS A 179 -5.64 8.38 -1.21
CA LYS A 179 -5.11 7.63 -0.06
C LYS A 179 -3.72 7.12 -0.38
N TYR A 180 -2.76 7.47 0.46
CA TYR A 180 -1.37 7.03 0.34
C TYR A 180 -1.10 5.89 1.32
N LEU A 181 -0.74 4.73 0.78
CA LEU A 181 -0.52 3.49 1.52
C LEU A 181 0.99 3.24 1.58
N ASP A 182 1.66 3.83 2.58
CA ASP A 182 3.11 3.70 2.74
C ASP A 182 3.54 2.26 3.03
N LYS A 183 4.64 1.87 2.41
CA LYS A 183 5.08 0.52 2.13
C LYS A 183 6.27 0.07 2.98
N ILE A 184 6.88 0.95 3.78
CA ILE A 184 8.07 0.54 4.54
C ILE A 184 7.72 -0.61 5.52
N ASN A 185 6.47 -0.68 5.99
CA ASN A 185 6.03 -1.70 6.95
C ASN A 185 4.85 -2.57 6.49
N GLY A 186 4.23 -2.31 5.32
CA GLY A 186 2.97 -2.92 4.89
C GLY A 186 1.74 -2.16 5.43
N TRP A 187 0.56 -2.78 5.38
CA TRP A 187 -0.70 -2.17 5.83
C TRP A 187 -0.80 -2.03 7.35
N GLY A 188 0.03 -2.77 8.11
CA GLY A 188 -0.02 -2.84 9.56
C GLY A 188 -1.35 -3.36 10.10
N ASN A 189 -1.64 -3.04 11.36
CA ASN A 189 -2.90 -3.35 12.05
C ASN A 189 -3.96 -2.26 11.86
N ASN A 190 -3.75 -1.33 10.91
CA ASN A 190 -4.69 -0.25 10.66
C ASN A 190 -5.94 -0.81 9.99
N LEU A 191 -7.10 -0.31 10.41
CA LEU A 191 -8.37 -0.57 9.74
C LEU A 191 -8.59 0.49 8.68
N TYR A 192 -8.89 0.06 7.46
CA TYR A 192 -9.22 0.98 6.37
C TYR A 192 -10.58 0.62 5.80
N HIS A 193 -11.54 1.52 6.00
CA HIS A 193 -12.82 1.54 5.31
C HIS A 193 -12.82 2.83 4.51
N THR A 194 -12.69 2.75 3.19
CA THR A 194 -12.63 3.96 2.37
C THR A 194 -12.93 3.66 0.91
N THR A 195 -13.40 4.68 0.21
CA THR A 195 -13.39 4.72 -1.27
C THR A 195 -12.49 5.84 -1.74
N GLY A 196 -11.62 5.57 -2.72
CA GLY A 196 -10.72 6.59 -3.21
C GLY A 196 -9.70 6.13 -4.24
N ASN A 197 -8.85 7.07 -4.66
CA ASN A 197 -7.67 6.76 -5.45
C ASN A 197 -6.59 6.24 -4.49
N LEU A 198 -6.24 4.96 -4.60
CA LEU A 198 -5.24 4.32 -3.74
C LEU A 198 -3.86 4.41 -4.38
N HIS A 199 -2.98 5.17 -3.75
CA HIS A 199 -1.55 5.20 -4.05
C HIS A 199 -0.87 4.12 -3.22
N PHE A 200 -0.32 3.10 -3.87
CA PHE A 200 0.44 2.04 -3.22
C PHE A 200 1.75 1.78 -3.98
N ASN A 201 2.81 1.45 -3.25
CA ASN A 201 4.10 1.18 -3.87
C ASN A 201 4.31 -0.35 -3.95
N CYS A 202 4.49 -0.88 -5.16
CA CYS A 202 5.00 -2.20 -5.58
C CYS A 202 6.48 -2.22 -5.97
N HIS A 203 7.26 -3.30 -5.75
CA HIS A 203 8.52 -3.47 -6.48
C HIS A 203 8.45 -4.72 -7.34
N PHE A 204 8.14 -4.55 -8.63
CA PHE A 204 8.07 -5.62 -9.60
C PHE A 204 9.34 -5.64 -10.44
N GLY A 205 9.83 -6.84 -10.76
CA GLY A 205 10.85 -7.00 -11.78
C GLY A 205 10.19 -7.02 -13.17
N ASP A 206 10.73 -6.25 -14.10
CA ASP A 206 10.29 -6.28 -15.49
C ASP A 206 10.66 -7.61 -16.15
N ASN A 207 9.80 -8.09 -17.05
CA ASN A 207 10.01 -9.28 -17.87
C ASN A 207 10.32 -10.56 -17.05
N THR A 208 9.80 -10.62 -15.82
CA THR A 208 9.83 -11.79 -14.94
C THR A 208 8.47 -11.95 -14.29
N ASP A 209 8.17 -13.16 -13.83
CA ASP A 209 6.95 -13.43 -13.08
C ASP A 209 7.04 -12.82 -11.67
N ASN A 210 5.97 -12.14 -11.25
CA ASN A 210 5.84 -11.54 -9.93
C ASN A 210 4.54 -11.98 -9.28
N THR A 211 4.55 -12.37 -8.00
CA THR A 211 3.31 -12.64 -7.26
C THR A 211 2.65 -11.32 -6.84
N PHE A 212 1.34 -11.15 -7.03
CA PHE A 212 0.61 -9.96 -6.59
C PHE A 212 -0.68 -10.33 -5.88
N ILE A 213 -0.98 -9.62 -4.80
CA ILE A 213 -2.26 -9.70 -4.10
C ILE A 213 -2.51 -8.38 -3.36
N ALA A 214 -3.76 -7.95 -3.25
CA ALA A 214 -4.16 -6.76 -2.51
C ALA A 214 -5.54 -6.94 -1.84
N PRO A 215 -5.81 -6.26 -0.71
CA PRO A 215 -7.10 -6.31 -0.01
C PRO A 215 -8.17 -5.42 -0.66
N PHE A 216 -8.01 -5.09 -1.94
CA PHE A 216 -8.89 -4.20 -2.67
C PHE A 216 -8.98 -4.58 -4.14
N TYR A 217 -10.07 -4.15 -4.78
CA TYR A 217 -10.31 -4.39 -6.20
C TYR A 217 -9.47 -3.44 -7.07
N ILE A 218 -8.91 -3.91 -8.17
CA ILE A 218 -8.20 -3.07 -9.15
C ILE A 218 -8.95 -3.10 -10.46
N TYR A 219 -9.64 -1.99 -10.76
CA TYR A 219 -10.27 -1.76 -12.05
C TYR A 219 -9.23 -1.47 -13.12
N ASP A 220 -9.36 -2.10 -14.29
CA ASP A 220 -8.47 -1.95 -15.44
C ASP A 220 -6.99 -1.95 -15.01
N TYR A 221 -6.49 -3.13 -14.64
CA TYR A 221 -5.15 -3.27 -14.07
C TYR A 221 -4.05 -2.76 -15.02
N LYS A 222 -4.31 -2.72 -16.34
CA LYS A 222 -3.39 -2.18 -17.33
C LYS A 222 -3.24 -0.66 -17.19
N SER A 223 -4.29 0.05 -16.78
CA SER A 223 -4.20 1.49 -16.43
C SER A 223 -3.41 1.76 -15.15
N VAL A 224 -3.29 0.76 -14.27
CA VAL A 224 -2.59 0.86 -12.99
C VAL A 224 -1.12 0.47 -13.14
N PHE A 225 -0.85 -0.72 -13.68
CA PHE A 225 0.51 -1.30 -13.75
C PHE A 225 1.22 -1.05 -15.08
N GLY A 226 0.50 -0.67 -16.14
CA GLY A 226 1.05 -0.44 -17.48
C GLY A 226 0.41 -1.35 -18.53
N THR A 227 0.30 -0.84 -19.76
CA THR A 227 -0.39 -1.52 -20.87
C THR A 227 0.32 -2.80 -21.34
N GLN A 228 1.62 -2.93 -21.06
CA GLN A 228 2.43 -4.11 -21.37
C GLN A 228 2.39 -5.17 -20.27
N VAL A 229 1.61 -4.97 -19.20
CA VAL A 229 1.45 -5.95 -18.14
C VAL A 229 0.34 -6.94 -18.48
N THR A 230 0.61 -8.21 -18.21
CA THR A 230 -0.37 -9.29 -18.25
C THR A 230 -0.53 -9.88 -16.86
N ALA A 231 -1.78 -10.05 -16.43
CA ALA A 231 -2.13 -10.65 -15.16
C ALA A 231 -2.70 -12.05 -15.38
N TYR A 232 -2.38 -12.99 -14.50
CA TYR A 232 -2.88 -14.36 -14.56
C TYR A 232 -3.46 -14.80 -13.22
N GLU A 233 -4.66 -15.38 -13.26
CA GLU A 233 -5.38 -15.95 -12.11
C GLU A 233 -5.23 -17.46 -12.10
N LEU A 234 -5.09 -18.06 -10.92
CA LEU A 234 -5.01 -19.51 -10.77
C LEU A 234 -6.31 -20.18 -11.20
N THR A 235 -6.23 -21.17 -12.09
CA THR A 235 -7.38 -21.94 -12.58
C THR A 235 -7.35 -23.39 -12.12
N THR A 236 -6.17 -24.03 -12.22
CA THR A 236 -6.02 -25.46 -11.98
C THR A 236 -4.79 -25.74 -11.13
N ILE A 237 -4.96 -26.62 -10.14
CA ILE A 237 -3.89 -27.10 -9.27
C ILE A 237 -3.71 -28.59 -9.50
N ASN A 238 -2.47 -29.01 -9.74
CA ASN A 238 -2.07 -30.40 -9.61
C ASN A 238 -0.75 -30.51 -8.82
N ASN A 239 -0.33 -31.74 -8.52
CA ASN A 239 0.80 -31.98 -7.62
C ASN A 239 2.13 -31.41 -8.09
N GLU A 240 2.30 -31.18 -9.39
CA GLU A 240 3.58 -30.77 -10.02
C GLU A 240 3.51 -29.37 -10.65
N LYS A 241 2.31 -28.83 -10.86
CA LYS A 241 2.09 -27.62 -11.66
C LYS A 241 0.87 -26.84 -11.19
N LEU A 242 1.05 -25.54 -11.03
CA LEU A 242 -0.03 -24.57 -10.91
C LEU A 242 -0.29 -23.95 -12.28
N THR A 243 -1.53 -24.00 -12.73
CA THR A 243 -1.94 -23.46 -14.03
C THR A 243 -2.77 -22.22 -13.82
N PHE A 244 -2.46 -21.17 -14.58
CA PHE A 244 -3.06 -19.85 -14.49
C PHE A 244 -3.62 -19.44 -15.85
N LYS A 245 -4.67 -18.63 -15.86
CA LYS A 245 -5.27 -18.07 -17.08
C LYS A 245 -5.16 -16.56 -17.06
N GLU A 246 -4.95 -15.98 -18.22
CA GLU A 246 -4.92 -14.51 -18.38
C GLU A 246 -6.24 -13.89 -17.91
N VAL A 247 -6.11 -12.78 -17.20
CA VAL A 247 -7.21 -11.93 -16.74
C VAL A 247 -7.32 -10.75 -17.70
N GLU A 248 -8.52 -10.50 -18.22
CA GLU A 248 -8.70 -9.51 -19.29
C GLU A 248 -8.65 -8.05 -18.80
N HIS A 249 -9.29 -7.75 -17.66
CA HIS A 249 -9.52 -6.36 -17.24
C HIS A 249 -9.20 -6.09 -15.78
N ASP A 250 -9.85 -6.78 -14.85
CA ASP A 250 -9.87 -6.37 -13.45
C ASP A 250 -9.24 -7.42 -12.53
N LEU A 251 -8.60 -6.96 -11.44
CA LEU A 251 -8.11 -7.83 -10.37
C LEU A 251 -9.03 -7.72 -9.16
N LYS A 252 -9.49 -8.87 -8.66
CA LYS A 252 -10.36 -8.95 -7.48
C LYS A 252 -9.53 -8.79 -6.21
N ALA A 253 -10.15 -8.23 -5.19
CA ALA A 253 -9.60 -8.23 -3.83
C ALA A 253 -9.29 -9.66 -3.37
N ASP A 254 -8.26 -9.81 -2.54
CA ASP A 254 -7.88 -11.06 -1.86
C ASP A 254 -7.66 -12.26 -2.79
N THR A 255 -7.35 -11.98 -4.05
CA THR A 255 -7.12 -13.01 -5.06
C THR A 255 -5.64 -13.03 -5.46
N PRO A 256 -4.95 -14.18 -5.33
CA PRO A 256 -3.56 -14.33 -5.77
C PRO A 256 -3.42 -14.28 -7.30
N TYR A 257 -2.59 -13.36 -7.80
CA TYR A 257 -2.25 -13.22 -9.22
C TYR A 257 -0.76 -13.39 -9.50
N ILE A 258 -0.42 -13.77 -10.74
CA ILE A 258 0.93 -13.58 -11.30
C ILE A 258 0.87 -12.41 -12.28
N LEU A 259 1.76 -11.43 -12.11
CA LEU A 259 1.95 -10.31 -13.04
C LEU A 259 3.29 -10.45 -13.77
N THR A 260 3.29 -10.25 -15.08
CA THR A 260 4.48 -10.25 -15.93
C THR A 260 4.40 -9.13 -16.97
N GLY A 261 5.54 -8.77 -17.56
CA GLY A 261 5.65 -7.69 -18.55
C GLY A 261 6.50 -6.51 -18.06
N THR A 262 6.29 -5.34 -18.67
CA THR A 262 7.01 -4.11 -18.32
C THR A 262 6.12 -3.19 -17.49
N PHE A 263 6.54 -2.87 -16.27
CA PHE A 263 5.73 -2.10 -15.32
C PHE A 263 5.97 -0.59 -15.46
N THR A 264 4.90 0.20 -15.41
CA THR A 264 4.96 1.66 -15.48
C THR A 264 4.35 2.28 -14.23
N LYS A 265 5.17 3.01 -13.48
CA LYS A 265 4.74 3.80 -12.32
C LYS A 265 4.38 5.22 -12.76
N LYS A 266 3.40 5.85 -12.11
CA LYS A 266 2.87 7.17 -12.51
C LYS A 266 3.62 8.33 -11.84
N GLU A 267 3.69 8.33 -10.52
CA GLU A 267 4.15 9.46 -9.70
C GLU A 267 5.10 8.97 -8.61
N GLN A 268 6.30 9.57 -8.44
CA GLN A 268 7.23 9.31 -7.31
C GLN A 268 7.36 7.82 -6.89
N ASP A 269 7.44 6.90 -7.87
CA ASP A 269 7.51 5.45 -7.67
C ASP A 269 6.24 4.73 -7.16
N TRP A 270 5.05 5.32 -7.31
CA TRP A 270 3.76 4.76 -6.92
C TRP A 270 2.94 4.19 -8.09
N TYR A 271 2.12 3.20 -7.76
CA TYR A 271 0.95 2.78 -8.54
C TYR A 271 -0.29 3.47 -7.99
N VAL A 272 -1.22 3.82 -8.87
CA VAL A 272 -2.47 4.50 -8.50
C VAL A 272 -3.65 3.66 -8.99
N ALA A 273 -4.37 3.03 -8.06
CA ALA A 273 -5.63 2.35 -8.33
C ALA A 273 -6.80 3.32 -8.14
N PRO A 274 -7.46 3.78 -9.21
CA PRO A 274 -8.49 4.81 -9.12
C PRO A 274 -9.80 4.26 -8.56
N ALA A 275 -10.58 5.13 -7.91
CA ALA A 275 -11.96 4.87 -7.47
C ALA A 275 -12.20 3.50 -6.81
N THR A 276 -11.23 3.05 -6.01
CA THR A 276 -11.23 1.71 -5.42
C THR A 276 -11.84 1.76 -4.03
N GLN A 277 -12.79 0.86 -3.77
CA GLN A 277 -13.28 0.59 -2.42
C GLN A 277 -12.29 -0.33 -1.72
N LEU A 278 -11.89 0.06 -0.52
CA LEU A 278 -11.00 -0.66 0.37
C LEU A 278 -11.75 -0.95 1.67
N ASN A 279 -11.75 -2.23 2.04
CA ASN A 279 -12.30 -2.71 3.29
C ASN A 279 -11.30 -3.70 3.91
N TYR A 280 -10.33 -3.18 4.65
CA TYR A 280 -9.25 -3.96 5.26
C TYR A 280 -9.36 -3.92 6.78
N GLU A 281 -9.47 -5.11 7.37
CA GLU A 281 -9.69 -5.34 8.80
C GLU A 281 -8.38 -5.61 9.56
N GLY A 282 -7.24 -5.15 9.02
CA GLY A 282 -5.99 -5.28 9.76
C GLY A 282 -5.39 -6.68 9.78
N THR A 283 -5.72 -7.59 8.86
CA THR A 283 -5.20 -8.98 8.87
C THR A 283 -4.79 -9.50 7.50
N ASP A 284 -3.71 -10.30 7.46
CA ASP A 284 -3.33 -11.10 6.29
C ASP A 284 -4.42 -12.11 5.91
N VAL A 285 -4.52 -12.46 4.63
CA VAL A 285 -5.52 -13.42 4.13
C VAL A 285 -4.91 -14.78 3.87
N SER A 286 -5.68 -15.85 4.11
CA SER A 286 -5.31 -17.21 3.71
C SER A 286 -6.48 -17.92 3.04
N LYS A 287 -6.22 -18.59 1.92
CA LYS A 287 -7.23 -19.34 1.16
C LYS A 287 -6.74 -20.75 0.87
N ARG A 288 -7.49 -21.75 1.33
CA ARG A 288 -7.19 -23.16 1.09
C ARG A 288 -7.89 -23.68 -0.16
N ILE A 289 -7.14 -24.37 -1.02
CA ILE A 289 -7.63 -25.07 -2.21
C ILE A 289 -7.01 -26.46 -2.22
N GLY A 290 -7.78 -27.48 -1.83
CA GLY A 290 -7.27 -28.84 -1.65
C GLY A 290 -6.18 -28.91 -0.58
N GLU A 291 -5.00 -29.40 -0.97
CA GLU A 291 -3.82 -29.53 -0.10
C GLU A 291 -3.00 -28.24 0.02
N TYR A 292 -3.36 -27.20 -0.74
CA TYR A 292 -2.61 -25.96 -0.87
C TYR A 292 -3.29 -24.86 -0.07
N THR A 293 -2.52 -24.10 0.70
CA THR A 293 -3.00 -22.88 1.38
C THR A 293 -2.21 -21.70 0.86
N PHE A 294 -2.88 -20.79 0.16
CA PHE A 294 -2.31 -19.55 -0.36
C PHE A 294 -2.40 -18.48 0.73
N HIS A 295 -1.29 -17.79 0.98
CA HIS A 295 -1.15 -16.79 2.03
C HIS A 295 -0.82 -15.44 1.36
N GLY A 296 -1.74 -14.49 1.48
CA GLY A 296 -1.54 -13.11 1.04
C GLY A 296 -0.99 -12.25 2.15
N ILE A 297 0.09 -11.51 1.85
CA ILE A 297 0.80 -10.69 2.84
C ILE A 297 0.45 -9.22 2.64
N TYR A 298 -0.18 -8.65 3.65
CA TYR A 298 -0.58 -7.26 3.71
C TYR A 298 0.13 -6.55 4.86
N GLN A 299 0.13 -7.13 6.06
CA GLN A 299 0.56 -6.45 7.26
C GLN A 299 2.02 -6.05 7.25
N GLN A 300 2.92 -7.02 7.19
CA GLN A 300 4.37 -6.86 7.30
C GLN A 300 5.09 -8.00 6.58
N GLN A 301 6.39 -7.84 6.32
CA GLN A 301 7.19 -8.87 5.67
C GLN A 301 7.23 -10.17 6.50
N VAL A 302 7.00 -11.31 5.84
CA VAL A 302 7.01 -12.65 6.47
C VAL A 302 8.28 -13.39 6.11
N ASP A 303 8.90 -14.06 7.08
CA ASP A 303 10.00 -15.01 6.86
C ASP A 303 9.45 -16.40 6.53
N ALA A 304 9.25 -16.65 5.23
CA ALA A 304 8.75 -17.92 4.72
C ALA A 304 9.76 -19.06 4.91
N SER A 305 11.02 -18.80 5.28
CA SER A 305 11.96 -19.90 5.55
C SER A 305 11.68 -20.64 6.87
N LYS A 306 10.95 -20.00 7.80
CA LYS A 306 10.54 -20.57 9.08
C LYS A 306 9.23 -21.37 9.02
N ILE A 307 8.58 -21.38 7.87
CA ILE A 307 7.27 -22.00 7.68
C ILE A 307 7.47 -23.35 7.01
N ALA A 308 6.91 -24.39 7.62
CA ALA A 308 7.03 -25.73 7.07
C ALA A 308 6.27 -25.84 5.74
N ASN A 309 6.90 -26.49 4.75
CA ASN A 309 6.31 -26.77 3.44
C ASN A 309 5.81 -25.52 2.69
N SER A 310 6.38 -24.35 2.93
CA SER A 310 6.09 -23.16 2.15
C SER A 310 6.88 -23.11 0.84
N TYR A 311 6.27 -22.48 -0.15
CA TYR A 311 6.75 -22.33 -1.51
C TYR A 311 6.68 -20.88 -1.94
N ILE A 312 7.77 -20.37 -2.49
CA ILE A 312 7.85 -19.02 -3.05
C ILE A 312 8.14 -19.05 -4.54
N LEU A 313 7.69 -18.02 -5.25
CA LEU A 313 8.04 -17.81 -6.65
C LEU A 313 9.51 -17.39 -6.77
N TYR A 314 10.27 -18.10 -7.58
CA TYR A 314 11.63 -17.74 -7.94
C TYR A 314 11.95 -18.36 -9.30
N ASN A 315 12.55 -17.64 -10.26
CA ASN A 315 12.90 -18.19 -11.58
C ASN A 315 11.78 -19.04 -12.22
N ASN A 316 10.61 -18.42 -12.45
CA ASN A 316 9.47 -19.00 -13.18
C ASN A 316 8.93 -20.33 -12.63
N ALA A 317 9.16 -20.60 -11.34
CA ALA A 317 8.60 -21.75 -10.64
C ALA A 317 8.51 -21.49 -9.14
N PHE A 318 7.77 -22.35 -8.46
CA PHE A 318 7.62 -22.33 -7.03
C PHE A 318 8.60 -23.30 -6.38
N TYR A 319 9.44 -22.77 -5.49
CA TYR A 319 10.47 -23.53 -4.78
C TYR A 319 10.15 -23.60 -3.30
N ALA A 320 10.30 -24.79 -2.73
CA ALA A 320 10.22 -24.99 -1.30
C ALA A 320 11.28 -24.15 -0.58
N THR A 321 10.89 -23.55 0.55
CA THR A 321 11.76 -22.71 1.38
C THR A 321 12.40 -23.46 2.55
N ALA A 322 11.93 -24.69 2.83
CA ALA A 322 12.44 -25.50 3.94
C ALA A 322 13.98 -25.64 3.87
N ASN A 323 14.64 -25.46 5.02
CA ASN A 323 16.09 -25.53 5.19
C ASN A 323 16.91 -24.46 4.44
N LYS A 324 16.28 -23.39 3.96
CA LYS A 324 16.97 -22.18 3.50
C LYS A 324 16.90 -21.11 4.58
N HIS A 325 17.76 -20.10 4.52
CA HIS A 325 17.76 -18.99 5.48
C HIS A 325 17.39 -17.69 4.76
N ASN A 326 16.69 -16.81 5.48
CA ASN A 326 16.39 -15.43 5.09
C ASN A 326 15.59 -15.30 3.78
N ILE A 327 14.58 -16.16 3.61
CA ILE A 327 13.64 -16.03 2.50
C ILE A 327 12.42 -15.26 2.98
N THR A 328 12.33 -14.01 2.54
CA THR A 328 11.28 -13.09 2.98
C THR A 328 10.28 -12.78 1.88
N VAL A 329 9.02 -12.63 2.28
CA VAL A 329 7.89 -12.29 1.41
C VAL A 329 7.38 -10.92 1.83
N ALA A 330 7.54 -9.93 0.96
CA ALA A 330 7.14 -8.54 1.21
C ALA A 330 5.62 -8.34 1.12
N PRO A 331 5.09 -7.22 1.63
CA PRO A 331 3.69 -6.83 1.40
C PRO A 331 3.31 -6.78 -0.09
N TYR A 332 2.03 -7.02 -0.37
CA TYR A 332 1.45 -7.19 -1.71
C TYR A 332 1.96 -8.42 -2.48
N ARG A 333 2.61 -9.35 -1.78
CA ARG A 333 3.05 -10.64 -2.31
C ARG A 333 2.28 -11.77 -1.66
N TRP A 334 2.27 -12.90 -2.32
CA TRP A 334 1.74 -14.14 -1.76
C TRP A 334 2.76 -15.27 -1.90
N TYR A 335 2.60 -16.25 -1.02
CA TYR A 335 3.27 -17.55 -1.07
C TYR A 335 2.21 -18.62 -0.76
N PHE A 336 2.57 -19.90 -0.82
CA PHE A 336 1.65 -20.95 -0.38
C PHE A 336 2.34 -22.02 0.42
N THR A 337 1.59 -22.72 1.27
CA THR A 337 2.00 -23.95 1.92
C THR A 337 1.31 -25.14 1.29
N LYS A 338 1.98 -26.28 1.27
CA LYS A 338 1.40 -27.56 0.87
C LYS A 338 1.36 -28.51 2.06
N THR A 339 0.20 -29.12 2.30
CA THR A 339 0.09 -30.21 3.28
C THR A 339 0.81 -31.43 2.70
N ASN A 340 1.94 -31.83 3.28
CA ASN A 340 2.68 -33.00 2.82
C ASN A 340 2.29 -34.24 3.64
N SER A 341 2.11 -35.37 2.97
CA SER A 341 2.18 -36.69 3.61
C SER A 341 3.58 -36.88 4.20
N GLN A 342 3.67 -37.37 5.45
CA GLN A 342 4.96 -37.52 6.15
C GLN A 342 5.98 -38.29 5.28
N GLY A 343 7.16 -37.68 5.05
CA GLY A 343 8.31 -38.31 4.39
C GLY A 343 8.56 -37.92 2.92
N ALA A 344 7.66 -37.16 2.26
CA ALA A 344 7.88 -36.70 0.90
C ALA A 344 8.90 -35.54 0.85
N LYS A 345 9.91 -35.63 -0.03
CA LYS A 345 10.86 -34.53 -0.27
C LYS A 345 10.13 -33.36 -0.96
N PRO A 346 10.37 -32.10 -0.55
CA PRO A 346 9.74 -30.94 -1.20
C PRO A 346 10.12 -30.87 -2.68
N GLN A 347 9.12 -30.84 -3.57
CA GLN A 347 9.31 -30.83 -5.03
C GLN A 347 9.15 -29.42 -5.60
N LYS A 348 9.93 -29.06 -6.63
CA LYS A 348 9.68 -27.84 -7.43
C LYS A 348 8.28 -27.93 -8.03
N ILE A 349 7.49 -26.86 -7.95
CA ILE A 349 6.15 -26.78 -8.56
C ILE A 349 6.22 -25.81 -9.74
N ALA A 350 5.91 -26.30 -10.93
CA ALA A 350 5.97 -25.54 -12.17
C ALA A 350 4.79 -24.55 -12.32
N ILE A 351 4.97 -23.58 -13.20
CA ILE A 351 3.92 -22.63 -13.62
C ILE A 351 3.48 -23.00 -15.02
N GLY A 352 2.17 -22.98 -15.28
CA GLY A 352 1.61 -23.01 -16.62
C GLY A 352 0.66 -21.86 -16.87
N PHE A 353 0.60 -21.41 -18.11
CA PHE A 353 -0.39 -20.44 -18.57
C PHE A 353 -1.33 -21.09 -19.59
N GLU A 354 -2.63 -21.00 -19.34
CA GLU A 354 -3.67 -21.38 -20.30
C GLU A 354 -3.66 -20.37 -21.44
N SER A 355 -3.51 -20.84 -22.69
CA SER A 355 -3.44 -20.05 -23.93
C SER A 355 -2.05 -19.63 -24.45
N LEU A 356 -1.04 -20.48 -24.33
CA LEU A 356 0.12 -20.50 -25.23
C LEU A 356 0.05 -21.67 -26.23
N LYS A 357 -1.13 -22.03 -26.72
CA LYS A 357 -1.28 -23.16 -27.66
C LYS A 357 -0.75 -22.92 -29.07
N ASP A 358 -0.41 -21.68 -29.46
CA ASP A 358 -0.02 -21.36 -30.86
C ASP A 358 1.22 -20.46 -31.00
N ASN A 359 2.12 -20.41 -30.01
CA ASN A 359 3.36 -19.62 -30.14
C ASN A 359 4.62 -20.46 -29.79
N PRO A 360 5.31 -21.04 -30.77
CA PRO A 360 6.43 -21.98 -30.55
C PRO A 360 7.72 -21.33 -30.00
N LYS A 361 7.67 -20.06 -29.56
CA LYS A 361 8.80 -19.38 -28.89
C LYS A 361 8.70 -19.38 -27.37
N GLN A 362 7.62 -19.92 -26.79
CA GLN A 362 7.44 -19.97 -25.34
C GLN A 362 6.85 -21.29 -24.85
N ASP A 363 7.05 -22.37 -25.60
CA ASP A 363 7.05 -23.72 -25.04
C ASP A 363 8.25 -23.83 -24.09
N SER A 364 8.08 -23.33 -22.88
CA SER A 364 8.80 -23.78 -21.71
C SER A 364 8.52 -25.27 -21.58
N ASN A 365 9.32 -26.06 -22.28
CA ASN A 365 9.47 -27.49 -22.05
C ASN A 365 9.82 -27.67 -20.59
N THR A 366 8.77 -27.88 -19.80
CA THR A 366 8.84 -28.22 -18.40
C THR A 366 9.23 -29.69 -18.37
N THR A 367 10.53 -29.98 -18.51
CA THR A 367 11.09 -31.16 -17.86
C THR A 367 11.64 -30.71 -16.52
N ALA A 368 11.37 -31.48 -15.47
CA ALA A 368 11.59 -31.16 -14.05
C ALA A 368 13.07 -30.95 -13.63
N ILE A 369 13.97 -30.60 -14.56
CA ILE A 369 15.38 -30.32 -14.33
C ILE A 369 15.78 -29.14 -15.22
N GLU A 370 15.61 -27.91 -14.73
CA GLU A 370 16.31 -26.78 -15.35
C GLU A 370 17.80 -26.93 -15.06
N SER A 371 18.55 -27.18 -16.12
CA SER A 371 19.99 -27.14 -16.15
C SER A 371 20.47 -25.81 -15.58
N ILE A 372 21.33 -25.87 -14.56
CA ILE A 372 22.02 -24.73 -13.95
C ILE A 372 22.48 -23.76 -15.05
N ARG A 373 22.04 -22.49 -14.94
CA ARG A 373 22.34 -21.38 -15.86
C ARG A 373 23.79 -21.44 -16.37
N GLN A 374 23.99 -21.75 -17.64
CA GLN A 374 25.28 -21.60 -18.32
C GLN A 374 25.47 -20.15 -18.77
N HIS A 375 25.91 -19.29 -17.88
CA HIS A 375 26.50 -18.01 -18.25
C HIS A 375 27.96 -17.94 -17.79
N ARG A 376 28.83 -18.51 -18.63
CA ARG A 376 30.23 -18.11 -18.86
C ARG A 376 30.73 -18.84 -20.11
N LYS A 377 30.22 -18.45 -21.30
CA LYS A 377 30.75 -18.96 -22.59
C LYS A 377 32.20 -18.50 -22.85
N ALA A 378 32.70 -17.50 -22.13
CA ALA A 378 34.01 -16.91 -22.34
C ALA A 378 35.09 -17.30 -21.30
N ASP A 379 34.77 -18.05 -20.24
CA ASP A 379 35.77 -18.41 -19.23
C ASP A 379 36.56 -19.66 -19.68
N THR A 380 37.82 -19.47 -20.06
CA THR A 380 38.73 -20.55 -20.48
C THR A 380 39.48 -21.16 -19.31
N ARG A 381 39.40 -20.58 -18.11
CA ARG A 381 40.10 -21.07 -16.92
C ARG A 381 39.52 -22.41 -16.46
N ILE A 382 40.39 -23.27 -15.96
CA ILE A 382 40.07 -24.59 -15.45
C ILE A 382 40.20 -24.55 -13.94
N TYR A 383 39.26 -25.16 -13.23
CA TYR A 383 39.27 -25.21 -11.77
C TYR A 383 39.25 -26.65 -11.28
N ASP A 384 39.82 -26.92 -10.11
CA ASP A 384 39.59 -28.18 -9.41
C ASP A 384 38.21 -28.21 -8.72
N LEU A 385 37.85 -29.33 -8.11
CA LEU A 385 36.58 -29.49 -7.39
C LEU A 385 36.45 -28.59 -6.15
N GLN A 386 37.55 -27.99 -5.70
CA GLN A 386 37.60 -27.04 -4.58
C GLN A 386 37.54 -25.58 -5.05
N GLY A 387 37.45 -25.33 -6.36
CA GLY A 387 37.32 -23.99 -6.93
C GLY A 387 38.65 -23.25 -7.13
N ARG A 388 39.80 -23.93 -7.04
CA ARG A 388 41.12 -23.33 -7.29
C ARG A 388 41.46 -23.41 -8.78
N GLU A 389 42.03 -22.35 -9.34
CA GLU A 389 42.43 -22.33 -10.75
C GLU A 389 43.62 -23.25 -11.01
N VAL A 390 43.50 -24.09 -12.03
CA VAL A 390 44.48 -25.10 -12.44
C VAL A 390 44.98 -24.75 -13.84
N LYS A 391 46.28 -24.43 -13.97
CA LYS A 391 46.89 -24.08 -15.25
C LYS A 391 47.19 -25.29 -16.16
N LYS A 392 47.43 -26.46 -15.56
CA LYS A 392 47.75 -27.71 -16.27
C LYS A 392 46.96 -28.87 -15.63
N PRO A 393 45.84 -29.27 -16.23
CA PRO A 393 45.10 -30.45 -15.80
C PRO A 393 45.97 -31.70 -15.91
N LEU A 394 45.90 -32.60 -14.93
CA LEU A 394 46.56 -33.89 -14.98
C LEU A 394 45.64 -34.90 -15.67
N LYS A 395 46.20 -35.71 -16.57
CA LYS A 395 45.47 -36.77 -17.26
C LYS A 395 44.72 -37.66 -16.26
N GLY A 396 43.42 -37.88 -16.50
CA GLY A 396 42.53 -38.64 -15.61
C GLY A 396 41.97 -37.85 -14.43
N GLY A 397 42.41 -36.61 -14.19
CA GLY A 397 41.86 -35.74 -13.15
C GLY A 397 40.49 -35.15 -13.54
N LEU A 398 39.62 -34.95 -12.53
CA LEU A 398 38.30 -34.34 -12.70
C LEU A 398 38.37 -32.84 -12.39
N TYR A 399 37.97 -32.03 -13.37
CA TYR A 399 38.07 -30.56 -13.33
C TYR A 399 36.77 -29.90 -13.74
N ILE A 400 36.67 -28.59 -13.51
CA ILE A 400 35.53 -27.75 -13.89
C ILE A 400 36.02 -26.69 -14.89
N GLN A 401 35.42 -26.63 -16.07
CA GLN A 401 35.64 -25.56 -17.05
C GLN A 401 34.29 -25.12 -17.60
N ARG A 402 34.06 -23.80 -17.71
CA ARG A 402 32.77 -23.23 -18.17
C ARG A 402 31.54 -23.76 -17.40
N GLY A 403 31.72 -24.04 -16.11
CA GLY A 403 30.67 -24.60 -15.24
C GLY A 403 30.31 -26.06 -15.52
N LYS A 404 31.07 -26.78 -16.36
CA LYS A 404 30.91 -28.21 -16.64
C LYS A 404 32.08 -28.99 -16.06
N LYS A 405 31.78 -30.14 -15.43
CA LYS A 405 32.80 -31.11 -15.04
C LYS A 405 33.34 -31.82 -16.28
N PHE A 406 34.65 -32.00 -16.37
CA PHE A 406 35.29 -32.79 -17.42
C PHE A 406 36.47 -33.57 -16.83
N VAL A 407 36.80 -34.70 -17.46
CA VAL A 407 38.03 -35.45 -17.16
C VAL A 407 39.09 -35.02 -18.17
N ALA A 408 40.27 -34.65 -17.68
CA ALA A 408 41.37 -34.25 -18.56
C ALA A 408 41.90 -35.46 -19.33
N ASN A 409 41.74 -35.44 -20.66
CA ASN A 409 42.01 -36.58 -21.54
C ASN A 409 43.32 -36.48 -22.34
N GLN A 410 44.13 -35.44 -22.11
CA GLN A 410 45.47 -35.29 -22.70
C GLN A 410 46.48 -34.91 -21.64
#